data_AF-A0A7V4PQE1-F1
#
_entry.id   AF-A0A7V4PQE1-F1
#
_cell.length_a   1.000
_cell.length_b   1.000
_cell.length_c   1.000
_cell.angle_alpha   90.00
_cell.angle_beta   90.00
_cell.angle_gamma   90.00
#
_symmetry.space_group_name_H-M   'P 1'
#
loop_
_entity.id
_entity.type
_entity.pdbx_description
1 polymer ?
#
loop_
_entity_poly.entity_id
_entity_poly.type
_entity_poly.pdbx_seq_one_letter_code
_entity_poly.pdbx_strand_id
1 'polypeptide(L)'
;RKLDLDEGLLEQYIASLKRLKRKFGLKGEVDLSFLTAVPELFQVREVEAKEEESALVLRAVESALQSVELSREREGRHLRLDIESHVRQLRRVAARVEKEAQKLRESSVEIAQRQTSEADAVAPVADWVLKGDIHEEAVRLKSHVEALRRLSSEPGPVGKKLDFLLQEVQRELNTISSKAPQLSVVRLVLEGKDGVEKIREQAQNVE
;
A
#
# COMPACT_ATOMS: atom_id res chain seq x y z
N ARG A 1 -6.24 18.29 39.09
CA ARG A 1 -6.75 17.40 40.17
C ARG A 1 -7.20 18.28 41.31
N LYS A 2 -8.39 18.03 41.87
CA LYS A 2 -8.92 18.75 43.03
C LYS A 2 -9.25 17.74 44.12
N LEU A 3 -8.91 18.06 45.37
CA LEU A 3 -9.32 17.26 46.52
C LEU A 3 -10.73 17.71 46.94
N ASP A 4 -11.64 16.76 47.04
CA ASP A 4 -13.03 16.96 47.46
C ASP A 4 -13.28 16.17 48.75
N LEU A 5 -13.94 16.78 49.72
CA LEU A 5 -14.31 16.15 50.99
C LEU A 5 -15.81 15.85 50.95
N ASP A 6 -16.19 14.59 51.20
CA ASP A 6 -17.60 14.24 51.39
C ASP A 6 -18.04 14.61 52.81
N GLU A 7 -18.52 15.84 52.97
CA GLU A 7 -19.00 16.37 54.26
C GLU A 7 -20.20 15.56 54.81
N GLY A 8 -21.06 15.04 53.94
CA GLY A 8 -22.22 14.25 54.34
C GLY A 8 -21.83 12.88 54.90
N LEU A 9 -20.84 12.22 54.29
CA LEU A 9 -20.27 10.99 54.82
C LEU A 9 -19.49 11.23 56.11
N LEU A 10 -18.75 12.36 56.19
CA LEU A 10 -18.03 12.77 57.39
C LEU A 10 -18.97 12.94 58.59
N GLU A 11 -20.11 13.62 58.41
CA GLU A 11 -21.11 13.78 59.46
C GLU A 11 -21.66 12.44 59.96
N GLN A 12 -21.94 11.51 59.05
CA GLN A 12 -22.41 10.16 59.39
C GLN A 12 -21.36 9.35 60.17
N TYR A 13 -20.08 9.48 59.81
CA TYR A 13 -18.97 8.88 60.54
C TYR A 13 -18.88 9.43 61.97
N ILE A 14 -18.84 10.76 62.12
CA ILE A 14 -18.75 11.42 63.43
C ILE A 14 -19.95 11.05 64.31
N ALA A 15 -21.17 11.08 63.76
CA ALA A 15 -22.38 10.71 64.49
C ALA A 15 -22.36 9.25 64.97
N SER A 16 -21.90 8.34 64.12
CA SER A 16 -21.80 6.91 64.43
C SER A 16 -20.75 6.63 65.50
N LEU A 17 -19.58 7.29 65.44
CA LEU A 17 -18.53 7.16 66.47
C LEU A 17 -18.99 7.72 67.82
N LYS A 18 -19.65 8.88 67.84
CA LYS A 18 -20.25 9.44 69.07
C LYS A 18 -21.33 8.54 69.67
N ARG A 19 -22.10 7.82 68.84
CA ARG A 19 -23.10 6.84 69.28
C ARG A 19 -22.42 5.61 69.90
N LEU A 20 -21.37 5.07 69.26
CA LEU A 20 -20.60 3.94 69.78
C LEU A 20 -19.91 4.27 71.11
N LYS A 21 -19.29 5.45 71.21
CA LYS A 21 -18.68 5.96 72.44
C LYS A 21 -19.66 5.95 73.62
N ARG A 22 -20.88 6.46 73.40
CA ARG A 22 -21.96 6.46 74.41
C ARG A 22 -22.47 5.06 74.75
N LYS A 23 -22.68 4.20 73.75
CA LYS A 23 -23.28 2.88 73.95
C LYS A 23 -22.35 1.88 74.64
N PHE A 24 -21.04 1.94 74.36
CA PHE A 24 -20.06 0.96 74.83
C PHE A 24 -19.04 1.53 75.84
N GLY A 25 -19.17 2.80 76.24
CA GLY A 25 -18.27 3.42 77.22
C GLY A 25 -16.83 3.59 76.73
N LEU A 26 -16.63 3.70 75.41
CA LEU A 26 -15.29 3.84 74.82
C LEU A 26 -14.67 5.19 75.20
N LYS A 27 -13.34 5.22 75.31
CA LYS A 27 -12.55 6.44 75.62
C LYS A 27 -11.89 6.97 74.35
N GLY A 28 -11.61 8.28 74.31
CA GLY A 28 -10.94 8.96 73.18
C GLY A 28 -11.83 9.98 72.46
N GLU A 29 -11.22 10.96 71.80
CA GLU A 29 -11.88 11.96 70.96
C GLU A 29 -11.63 11.66 69.48
N VAL A 30 -12.49 12.15 68.59
CA VAL A 30 -12.24 12.06 67.14
C VAL A 30 -11.24 13.15 66.78
N ASP A 31 -10.02 12.77 66.44
CA ASP A 31 -8.98 13.69 65.97
C ASP A 31 -8.89 13.73 64.44
N LEU A 32 -8.21 14.76 63.91
CA LEU A 32 -8.05 14.94 62.47
C LEU A 32 -7.24 13.80 61.83
N SER A 33 -6.31 13.19 62.55
CA SER A 33 -5.52 12.04 62.07
C SER A 33 -6.40 10.83 61.76
N PHE A 34 -7.43 10.58 62.58
CA PHE A 34 -8.40 9.54 62.32
C PHE A 34 -9.16 9.77 61.01
N LEU A 35 -9.52 11.02 60.71
CA LEU A 35 -10.24 11.36 59.47
C LEU A 35 -9.36 11.18 58.22
N THR A 36 -8.07 11.47 58.30
CA THR A 36 -7.13 11.22 57.19
C THR A 36 -6.90 9.74 56.90
N ALA A 37 -7.21 8.85 57.85
CA ALA A 37 -7.07 7.41 57.71
C ALA A 37 -8.30 6.73 57.09
N VAL A 38 -9.37 7.47 56.79
CA VAL A 38 -10.59 6.97 56.12
C VAL A 38 -10.52 7.38 54.65
N PRO A 39 -10.10 6.48 53.73
CA PRO A 39 -9.83 6.84 52.34
C PRO A 39 -11.09 7.33 51.60
N GLU A 40 -12.28 6.91 52.02
CA GLU A 40 -13.54 7.25 51.38
C GLU A 40 -13.98 8.70 51.60
N LEU A 41 -13.43 9.39 52.61
CA LEU A 41 -13.79 10.78 52.91
C LEU A 41 -13.18 11.78 51.91
N PHE A 42 -12.02 11.46 51.35
CA PHE A 42 -11.27 12.36 50.47
C PHE A 42 -11.20 11.78 49.07
N GLN A 43 -11.94 12.37 48.14
CA GLN A 43 -11.93 11.97 46.74
C GLN A 43 -11.05 12.93 45.94
N VAL A 44 -10.10 12.37 45.18
CA VAL A 44 -9.36 13.15 44.19
C VAL A 44 -10.17 13.11 42.89
N ARG A 45 -10.83 14.22 42.55
CA ARG A 45 -11.47 14.36 41.24
C ARG A 45 -10.47 14.89 40.22
N GLU A 46 -10.50 14.29 39.05
CA GLU A 46 -9.89 14.90 37.88
C GLU A 46 -10.73 16.11 37.47
N VAL A 47 -10.05 17.19 37.11
CA VAL A 47 -10.73 18.40 36.66
C VAL A 47 -11.02 18.16 35.20
N GLU A 48 -12.30 18.12 34.82
CA GLU A 48 -12.70 18.02 33.43
C GLU A 48 -12.12 19.21 32.65
N ALA A 49 -11.68 18.94 31.41
CA ALA A 49 -11.20 20.00 30.52
C ALA A 49 -12.32 21.01 30.31
N LYS A 50 -11.98 22.30 30.29
CA LYS A 50 -12.98 23.34 30.01
C LYS A 50 -13.52 23.16 28.59
N GLU A 51 -14.75 23.57 28.37
CA GLU A 51 -15.38 23.49 27.04
C GLU A 51 -14.56 24.24 25.97
N GLU A 52 -13.94 25.36 26.33
CA GLU A 52 -13.02 26.13 25.48
C GLU A 52 -11.74 25.34 25.11
N GLU A 53 -11.18 24.58 26.06
CA GLU A 53 -10.01 23.72 25.83
C GLU A 53 -10.36 22.55 24.90
N SER A 54 -11.51 21.93 25.13
CA SER A 54 -12.04 20.87 24.25
C SER A 54 -12.28 21.39 22.83
N ALA A 55 -12.85 22.59 22.67
CA ALA A 55 -13.07 23.21 21.37
C ALA A 55 -11.76 23.58 20.63
N LEU A 56 -10.70 23.92 21.36
CA LEU A 56 -9.36 24.13 20.76
C LEU A 56 -8.78 22.83 20.22
N VAL A 57 -8.88 21.73 20.99
CA VAL A 57 -8.40 20.41 20.55
C VAL A 57 -9.15 19.93 19.32
N LEU A 58 -10.49 20.04 19.30
CA LEU A 58 -11.30 19.61 18.15
C LEU A 58 -10.93 20.38 16.87
N ARG A 59 -10.73 21.70 16.96
CA ARG A 59 -10.29 22.51 15.82
C ARG A 59 -8.90 22.12 15.32
N ALA A 60 -7.98 21.80 16.24
CA ALA A 60 -6.63 21.34 15.86
C ALA A 60 -6.69 19.98 15.13
N VAL A 61 -7.53 19.06 15.61
CA VAL A 61 -7.76 17.76 14.97
C VAL A 61 -8.39 17.94 13.58
N GLU A 62 -9.41 18.79 13.45
CA GLU A 62 -10.07 19.06 12.17
C GLU A 62 -9.07 19.65 11.14
N SER A 63 -8.25 20.61 11.56
CA SER A 63 -7.20 21.19 10.70
C SER A 63 -6.14 20.16 10.29
N ALA A 64 -5.75 19.26 11.21
CA ALA A 64 -4.83 18.18 10.91
C ALA A 64 -5.42 17.19 9.91
N LEU A 65 -6.69 16.81 10.06
CA LEU A 65 -7.38 15.91 9.13
C LEU A 65 -7.49 16.52 7.73
N GLN A 66 -7.88 17.79 7.62
CA GLN A 66 -7.92 18.51 6.33
C GLN A 66 -6.53 18.57 5.67
N SER A 67 -5.48 18.80 6.47
CA SER A 67 -4.10 18.81 5.97
C SER A 67 -3.68 17.45 5.44
N VAL A 68 -4.07 16.36 6.10
CA VAL A 68 -3.82 14.99 5.65
C VAL A 68 -4.56 14.69 4.34
N GLU A 69 -5.83 15.04 4.23
CA GLU A 69 -6.61 14.84 3.00
C GLU A 69 -5.98 15.57 1.81
N LEU A 70 -5.64 16.85 1.98
CA LEU A 70 -4.97 17.64 0.94
C LEU A 70 -3.62 17.06 0.53
N SER A 71 -2.85 16.52 1.49
CA SER A 71 -1.59 15.85 1.22
C SER A 71 -1.80 14.58 0.39
N ARG A 72 -2.75 13.72 0.79
CA ARG A 72 -3.09 12.49 0.09
C ARG A 72 -3.54 12.74 -1.34
N GLU A 73 -4.32 13.79 -1.57
CA GLU A 73 -4.72 14.15 -2.93
C GLU A 73 -3.54 14.61 -3.81
N ARG A 74 -2.63 15.42 -3.25
CA ARG A 74 -1.44 15.88 -3.98
C ARG A 74 -0.54 14.69 -4.33
N GLU A 75 -0.27 13.84 -3.36
CA GLU A 75 0.52 12.63 -3.54
C GLU A 75 -0.12 11.69 -4.56
N GLY A 76 -1.42 11.41 -4.46
CA GLY A 76 -2.15 10.59 -5.43
C GLY A 76 -2.08 11.14 -6.86
N ARG A 77 -2.13 12.47 -7.04
CA ARG A 77 -1.92 13.09 -8.35
C ARG A 77 -0.50 12.89 -8.87
N HIS A 78 0.51 13.03 -8.01
CA HIS A 78 1.91 12.79 -8.39
C HIS A 78 2.18 11.33 -8.75
N LEU A 79 1.74 10.38 -7.91
CA LEU A 79 1.87 8.94 -8.15
C LEU A 79 1.20 8.53 -9.47
N ARG A 80 0.00 9.05 -9.75
CA ARG A 80 -0.68 8.77 -11.01
C ARG A 80 0.12 9.24 -12.22
N LEU A 81 0.65 10.47 -12.20
CA LEU A 81 1.45 11.00 -13.30
C LEU A 81 2.72 10.17 -13.55
N ASP A 82 3.35 9.70 -12.48
CA ASP A 82 4.55 8.88 -12.56
C ASP A 82 4.26 7.49 -13.13
N ILE A 83 3.21 6.81 -12.62
CA ILE A 83 2.72 5.55 -13.18
C ILE A 83 2.40 5.70 -14.67
N GLU A 84 1.65 6.74 -15.06
CA GLU A 84 1.34 6.98 -16.48
C GLU A 84 2.61 7.17 -17.34
N SER A 85 3.67 7.75 -16.77
CA SER A 85 4.97 7.91 -17.44
C SER A 85 5.64 6.57 -17.71
N HIS A 86 5.71 5.70 -16.71
CA HIS A 86 6.29 4.37 -16.84
C HIS A 86 5.46 3.46 -17.75
N VAL A 87 4.12 3.55 -17.69
CA VAL A 87 3.25 2.83 -18.64
C VAL A 87 3.52 3.27 -20.08
N ARG A 88 3.74 4.57 -20.33
CA ARG A 88 4.13 5.04 -21.68
C ARG A 88 5.48 4.47 -22.13
N GLN A 89 6.44 4.31 -21.22
CA GLN A 89 7.72 3.65 -21.52
C GLN A 89 7.51 2.17 -21.86
N LEU A 90 6.75 1.43 -21.06
CA LEU A 90 6.40 0.03 -21.34
C LEU A 90 5.71 -0.15 -22.69
N ARG A 91 4.84 0.77 -23.10
CA ARG A 91 4.21 0.74 -24.43
C ARG A 91 5.24 0.85 -25.55
N ARG A 92 6.24 1.70 -25.40
CA ARG A 92 7.34 1.83 -26.37
C ARG A 92 8.19 0.56 -26.42
N VAL A 93 8.47 -0.04 -25.26
CA VAL A 93 9.18 -1.32 -25.17
C VAL A 93 8.38 -2.41 -25.90
N ALA A 94 7.10 -2.59 -25.58
CA ALA A 94 6.25 -3.60 -26.20
C ALA A 94 6.20 -3.47 -27.74
N ALA A 95 6.06 -2.24 -28.26
CA ALA A 95 6.07 -1.99 -29.70
C ALA A 95 7.43 -2.32 -30.36
N ARG A 96 8.54 -2.03 -29.68
CA ARG A 96 9.88 -2.39 -30.16
C ARG A 96 10.10 -3.90 -30.13
N VAL A 97 9.62 -4.59 -29.10
CA VAL A 97 9.67 -6.05 -28.99
C VAL A 97 8.87 -6.71 -30.11
N GLU A 98 7.65 -6.23 -30.39
CA GLU A 98 6.83 -6.70 -31.50
C GLU A 98 7.54 -6.55 -32.85
N LYS A 99 8.22 -5.42 -33.08
CA LYS A 99 9.02 -5.19 -34.28
C LYS A 99 10.20 -6.16 -34.40
N GLU A 100 10.91 -6.42 -33.30
CA GLU A 100 12.01 -7.39 -33.30
C GLU A 100 11.50 -8.83 -33.49
N ALA A 101 10.36 -9.18 -32.89
CA ALA A 101 9.70 -10.47 -33.11
C ALA A 101 9.34 -10.68 -34.59
N GLN A 102 8.81 -9.65 -35.25
CA GLN A 102 8.52 -9.71 -36.67
C GLN A 102 9.79 -9.95 -37.51
N LYS A 103 10.87 -9.20 -37.24
CA LYS A 103 12.15 -9.39 -37.95
C LYS A 103 12.72 -10.80 -37.77
N LEU A 104 12.67 -11.32 -36.53
CA LEU A 104 13.14 -12.68 -36.24
C LEU A 104 12.34 -13.70 -37.04
N ARG A 105 11.02 -13.54 -37.11
CA ARG A 105 10.14 -14.40 -37.90
C ARG A 105 10.45 -14.32 -39.40
N GLU A 106 10.60 -13.12 -39.95
CA GLU A 106 10.94 -12.91 -41.36
C GLU A 106 12.29 -13.55 -41.71
N SER A 107 13.32 -13.32 -40.89
CA SER A 107 14.65 -13.92 -41.09
C SER A 107 14.63 -15.45 -41.00
N SER A 108 13.81 -16.00 -40.10
CA SER A 108 13.65 -17.44 -39.94
C SER A 108 12.99 -18.09 -41.16
N VAL A 109 11.98 -17.43 -41.74
CA VAL A 109 11.32 -17.90 -42.97
C VAL A 109 12.30 -17.87 -44.15
N GLU A 110 13.11 -16.81 -44.27
CA GLU A 110 14.10 -16.69 -45.35
C GLU A 110 15.18 -17.78 -45.26
N ILE A 111 15.67 -18.10 -44.05
CA ILE A 111 16.63 -19.20 -43.83
C ILE A 111 15.99 -20.55 -44.18
N ALA A 112 14.75 -20.79 -43.72
CA ALA A 112 14.04 -22.03 -44.03
C ALA A 112 13.86 -22.24 -45.54
N GLN A 113 13.48 -21.19 -46.27
CA GLN A 113 13.32 -21.23 -47.73
C GLN A 113 14.63 -21.52 -48.47
N ARG A 114 15.76 -20.98 -47.99
CA ARG A 114 17.10 -21.24 -48.56
C ARG A 114 17.61 -22.66 -48.28
N GLN A 115 17.20 -23.28 -47.18
CA GLN A 115 17.65 -24.62 -46.80
C GLN A 115 16.75 -25.74 -47.31
N THR A 116 15.49 -25.45 -47.66
CA THR A 116 14.59 -26.42 -48.32
C THR A 116 15.02 -26.83 -49.73
N SER A 117 16.02 -26.17 -50.34
CA SER A 117 16.62 -26.64 -51.60
C SER A 117 17.59 -27.82 -51.42
N GLU A 118 18.00 -28.13 -50.18
CA GLU A 118 18.79 -29.31 -49.81
C GLU A 118 17.91 -30.22 -48.94
N ALA A 119 17.39 -31.31 -49.51
CA ALA A 119 16.29 -32.10 -48.96
C ALA A 119 16.52 -32.71 -47.55
N ASP A 120 17.76 -32.77 -47.07
CA ASP A 120 18.13 -33.40 -45.79
C ASP A 120 18.28 -32.42 -44.60
N ALA A 121 18.20 -31.10 -44.82
CA ALA A 121 18.42 -30.08 -43.76
C ALA A 121 17.14 -29.57 -43.07
N VAL A 122 15.95 -30.03 -43.48
CA VAL A 122 14.68 -29.34 -43.17
C VAL A 122 14.22 -29.53 -41.70
N ALA A 123 14.46 -30.69 -41.09
CA ALA A 123 13.92 -31.00 -39.76
C ALA A 123 14.59 -30.23 -38.59
N PRO A 124 15.93 -30.12 -38.50
CA PRO A 124 16.60 -29.37 -37.43
C PRO A 124 16.32 -27.86 -37.48
N VAL A 125 16.07 -27.35 -38.69
CA VAL A 125 15.85 -25.93 -38.98
C VAL A 125 14.45 -25.50 -38.58
N ALA A 126 13.43 -26.31 -38.91
CA ALA A 126 12.06 -26.08 -38.47
C ALA A 126 11.94 -26.02 -36.93
N ASP A 127 12.66 -26.88 -36.23
CA ASP A 127 12.65 -26.96 -34.76
C ASP A 127 13.33 -25.74 -34.10
N TRP A 128 14.39 -25.21 -34.73
CA TRP A 128 15.03 -23.95 -34.31
C TRP A 128 14.15 -22.72 -34.55
N VAL A 129 13.46 -22.68 -35.70
CA VAL A 129 12.53 -21.59 -36.06
C VAL A 129 11.34 -21.54 -35.10
N LEU A 130 10.79 -22.70 -34.69
CA LEU A 130 9.71 -22.76 -33.70
C LEU A 130 10.16 -22.34 -32.29
N LYS A 131 11.39 -22.67 -31.88
CA LYS A 131 11.91 -22.34 -30.55
C LYS A 131 12.23 -20.85 -30.36
N GLY A 132 12.55 -20.14 -31.45
CA GLY A 132 12.85 -18.70 -31.44
C GLY A 132 11.66 -17.77 -31.73
N ASP A 133 10.48 -18.32 -32.01
CA ASP A 133 9.29 -17.50 -32.28
C ASP A 133 8.72 -16.92 -30.97
N ILE A 134 8.88 -15.60 -30.83
CA ILE A 134 8.37 -14.79 -29.72
C ILE A 134 7.16 -13.94 -30.10
N HIS A 135 6.57 -14.17 -31.29
CA HIS A 135 5.49 -13.34 -31.81
C HIS A 135 4.25 -13.37 -30.90
N GLU A 136 3.88 -14.55 -30.41
CA GLU A 136 2.73 -14.70 -29.52
C GLU A 136 2.93 -13.95 -28.20
N GLU A 137 4.11 -14.11 -27.58
CA GLU A 137 4.48 -13.37 -26.37
C GLU A 137 4.49 -11.86 -26.59
N ALA A 138 4.98 -11.39 -27.74
CA ALA A 138 5.02 -9.95 -28.06
C ALA A 138 3.60 -9.37 -28.21
N VAL A 139 2.68 -10.11 -28.83
CA VAL A 139 1.26 -9.72 -28.94
C VAL A 139 0.59 -9.72 -27.56
N ARG A 140 0.80 -10.75 -26.74
CA ARG A 140 0.28 -10.80 -25.36
C ARG A 140 0.84 -9.66 -24.51
N LEU A 141 2.15 -9.41 -24.55
CA LEU A 141 2.81 -8.30 -23.86
C LEU A 141 2.14 -6.96 -24.21
N LYS A 142 1.94 -6.68 -25.50
CA LYS A 142 1.28 -5.45 -25.96
C LYS A 142 -0.16 -5.33 -25.45
N SER A 143 -0.90 -6.45 -25.43
CA SER A 143 -2.26 -6.51 -24.89
C SER A 143 -2.29 -6.16 -23.39
N HIS A 144 -1.42 -6.79 -22.59
CA HIS A 144 -1.32 -6.54 -21.15
C HIS A 144 -0.90 -5.11 -20.84
N VAL A 145 0.06 -4.55 -21.58
CA VAL A 145 0.49 -3.16 -21.40
C VAL A 145 -0.62 -2.17 -21.79
N GLU A 146 -1.43 -2.46 -22.81
CA GLU A 146 -2.58 -1.62 -23.15
C GLU A 146 -3.69 -1.71 -22.09
N ALA A 147 -3.90 -2.88 -21.50
CA ALA A 147 -4.79 -3.05 -20.35
C ALA A 147 -4.30 -2.23 -19.13
N LEU A 148 -2.99 -2.25 -18.86
CA LEU A 148 -2.35 -1.47 -17.80
C LEU A 148 -2.58 0.04 -17.99
N ARG A 149 -2.47 0.52 -19.23
CA ARG A 149 -2.79 1.93 -19.58
C ARG A 149 -4.23 2.30 -19.25
N ARG A 150 -5.19 1.47 -19.66
CA ARG A 150 -6.62 1.74 -19.40
C ARG A 150 -6.88 1.79 -17.89
N LEU A 151 -6.34 0.81 -17.17
CA LEU A 151 -6.49 0.72 -15.72
C LEU A 151 -5.87 1.93 -14.99
N SER A 152 -4.70 2.41 -15.42
CA SER A 152 -4.05 3.58 -14.80
C SER A 152 -4.85 4.89 -14.91
N SER A 153 -5.89 4.91 -15.75
CA SER A 153 -6.81 6.05 -15.92
C SER A 153 -8.17 5.86 -15.24
N GLU A 154 -8.44 4.68 -14.65
CA GLU A 154 -9.70 4.42 -13.95
C GLU A 154 -9.74 5.12 -12.58
N PRO A 155 -10.88 5.73 -12.20
CA PRO A 155 -11.06 6.26 -10.85
C PRO A 155 -11.23 5.12 -9.84
N GLY A 156 -10.77 5.34 -8.61
CA GLY A 156 -10.91 4.42 -7.49
C GLY A 156 -9.69 3.51 -7.25
N PRO A 157 -9.79 2.57 -6.30
CA PRO A 157 -8.66 1.73 -5.91
C PRO A 157 -8.35 0.70 -7.00
N VAL A 158 -7.18 0.84 -7.64
CA VAL A 158 -6.74 -0.02 -8.75
C VAL A 158 -5.49 -0.86 -8.42
N GLY A 159 -4.89 -0.71 -7.23
CA GLY A 159 -3.61 -1.34 -6.84
C GLY A 159 -3.55 -2.86 -7.11
N LYS A 160 -4.51 -3.63 -6.58
CA LYS A 160 -4.55 -5.10 -6.82
C LYS A 160 -4.67 -5.49 -8.29
N LYS A 161 -5.42 -4.72 -9.07
CA LYS A 161 -5.58 -4.96 -10.51
C LYS A 161 -4.30 -4.58 -11.27
N LEU A 162 -3.59 -3.52 -10.85
CA LEU A 162 -2.30 -3.13 -11.40
C LEU A 162 -1.28 -4.25 -11.16
N ASP A 163 -1.19 -4.77 -9.93
CA ASP A 163 -0.28 -5.86 -9.59
C ASP A 163 -0.49 -7.10 -10.46
N PHE A 164 -1.74 -7.50 -10.66
CA PHE A 164 -2.07 -8.62 -11.54
C PHE A 164 -1.56 -8.38 -12.97
N LEU A 165 -1.82 -7.20 -13.55
CA LEU A 165 -1.36 -6.90 -14.90
C LEU A 165 0.18 -6.80 -14.99
N LEU A 166 0.84 -6.28 -13.95
CA LEU A 166 2.30 -6.23 -13.89
C LEU A 166 2.91 -7.64 -13.81
N GLN A 167 2.26 -8.59 -13.13
CA GLN A 167 2.66 -9.99 -13.13
C GLN A 167 2.55 -10.61 -14.53
N GLU A 168 1.45 -10.34 -15.25
CA GLU A 168 1.30 -10.83 -16.63
C GLU A 168 2.34 -10.22 -17.57
N VAL A 169 2.61 -8.91 -17.48
CA VAL A 169 3.70 -8.25 -18.25
C VAL A 169 5.05 -8.90 -17.92
N GLN A 170 5.34 -9.14 -16.64
CA GLN A 170 6.58 -9.79 -16.21
C GLN A 170 6.71 -11.22 -16.75
N ARG A 171 5.60 -11.97 -16.77
CA ARG A 171 5.53 -13.33 -17.32
C ARG A 171 5.91 -13.35 -18.80
N GLU A 172 5.31 -12.47 -19.61
CA GLU A 172 5.65 -12.39 -21.03
C GLU A 172 7.10 -11.95 -21.26
N LEU A 173 7.60 -10.95 -20.52
CA LEU A 173 9.01 -10.52 -20.62
C LEU A 173 10.00 -11.66 -20.29
N ASN A 174 9.68 -12.50 -19.31
CA ASN A 174 10.51 -13.66 -18.96
C ASN A 174 10.51 -14.72 -20.07
N THR A 175 9.34 -15.04 -20.64
CA THR A 175 9.23 -16.00 -21.75
C THR A 175 9.95 -15.50 -23.00
N ILE A 176 9.87 -14.20 -23.31
CA ILE A 176 10.60 -13.60 -24.43
C ILE A 176 12.11 -13.72 -24.20
N SER A 177 12.58 -13.44 -22.99
CA SER A 177 13.99 -13.53 -22.64
C SER A 177 14.58 -14.93 -22.81
N SER A 178 13.79 -15.98 -22.54
CA SER A 178 14.26 -17.37 -22.63
C SER A 178 14.22 -17.92 -24.05
N LYS A 179 13.35 -17.39 -24.92
CA LYS A 179 13.22 -17.78 -26.33
C LYS A 179 14.09 -16.97 -27.29
N ALA A 180 14.41 -15.72 -26.97
CA ALA A 180 15.12 -14.80 -27.86
C ALA A 180 16.40 -14.24 -27.20
N PRO A 181 17.55 -14.95 -27.32
CA PRO A 181 18.82 -14.53 -26.72
C PRO A 181 19.51 -13.37 -27.45
N GLN A 182 18.92 -12.85 -28.54
CA GLN A 182 19.50 -11.75 -29.31
C GLN A 182 19.61 -10.49 -28.46
N LEU A 183 20.79 -9.85 -28.51
CA LEU A 183 21.10 -8.67 -27.69
C LEU A 183 20.12 -7.49 -27.90
N SER A 184 19.49 -7.39 -29.08
CA SER A 184 18.45 -6.38 -29.33
C SER A 184 17.21 -6.63 -28.46
N VAL A 185 16.76 -7.89 -28.37
CA VAL A 185 15.60 -8.29 -27.56
C VAL A 185 15.92 -8.25 -26.07
N VAL A 186 17.08 -8.77 -25.65
CA VAL A 186 17.49 -8.78 -24.24
C VAL A 186 17.50 -7.37 -23.64
N ARG A 187 18.03 -6.38 -24.38
CA ARG A 187 18.02 -4.98 -23.91
C ARG A 187 16.61 -4.43 -23.72
N LEU A 188 15.69 -4.74 -24.64
CA LEU A 188 14.29 -4.35 -24.51
C LEU A 188 13.61 -5.02 -23.32
N VAL A 189 13.90 -6.30 -23.09
CA VAL A 189 13.36 -7.04 -21.94
C VAL A 189 13.82 -6.41 -20.63
N LEU A 190 15.10 -6.07 -20.50
CA LEU A 190 15.63 -5.41 -19.30
C LEU A 190 14.98 -4.03 -19.08
N GLU A 191 14.83 -3.23 -20.13
CA GLU A 191 14.11 -1.95 -20.09
C GLU A 191 12.64 -2.14 -19.65
N GLY A 192 11.99 -3.20 -20.14
CA GLY A 192 10.64 -3.58 -19.73
C GLY A 192 10.56 -3.99 -18.25
N LYS A 193 11.50 -4.80 -17.77
CA LYS A 193 11.54 -5.25 -16.38
C LYS A 193 11.76 -4.08 -15.40
N ASP A 194 12.64 -3.15 -15.74
CA ASP A 194 12.84 -1.91 -14.98
C ASP A 194 11.54 -1.09 -14.90
N GLY A 195 10.83 -0.95 -16.03
CA GLY A 195 9.53 -0.28 -16.05
C GLY A 195 8.46 -0.97 -15.19
N VAL A 196 8.44 -2.30 -15.16
CA VAL A 196 7.53 -3.09 -14.30
C VAL A 196 7.83 -2.85 -12.82
N GLU A 197 9.10 -2.86 -12.43
CA GLU A 197 9.49 -2.66 -11.03
C GLU A 197 9.13 -1.25 -10.55
N LYS A 198 9.43 -0.22 -11.36
CA LYS A 198 9.08 1.16 -11.02
C LYS A 198 7.58 1.36 -10.81
N ILE A 199 6.74 0.75 -11.65
CA ILE A 199 5.28 0.85 -11.47
C ILE A 199 4.85 0.09 -10.21
N ARG A 200 5.46 -1.06 -9.92
CA ARG A 200 5.16 -1.85 -8.71
C ARG A 200 5.50 -1.09 -7.44
N GLU A 201 6.67 -0.46 -7.39
CA GLU A 201 7.09 0.40 -6.27
C GLU A 201 6.09 1.55 -6.06
N GLN A 202 5.69 2.23 -7.13
CA GLN A 202 4.68 3.30 -7.01
C GLN A 202 3.31 2.76 -6.60
N ALA A 203 2.89 1.58 -7.07
CA ALA A 203 1.61 0.98 -6.70
C ALA A 203 1.53 0.61 -5.21
N GLN A 204 2.65 0.21 -4.59
CA GLN A 204 2.73 -0.05 -3.14
C GLN A 204 2.65 1.23 -2.31
N ASN A 205 3.04 2.38 -2.86
CA ASN A 205 2.91 3.69 -2.20
C ASN A 205 1.49 4.27 -2.27
N VAL A 206 0.56 3.63 -3.00
CA VAL A 206 -0.83 4.11 -3.20
C VAL A 206 -1.82 3.53 -2.14
N GLU A 207 -1.44 2.49 -1.39
CA GLU A 207 -2.25 1.95 -0.26
C GLU A 207 -2.20 2.85 0.99
#